data_AF-A0A0C9SVA1-F1
#
_entry.id   AF-A0A0C9SVA1-F1
#
_cell.length_a   1.000
_cell.length_b   1.000
_cell.length_c   1.000
_cell.angle_alpha   90.00
_cell.angle_beta   90.00
_cell.angle_gamma   90.00
#
_symmetry.space_group_name_H-M   'P 1'
#
loop_
_entity.id
_entity.type
_entity.pdbx_description
1 polymer ?
#
loop_
_entity_poly.entity_id
_entity_poly.type
_entity_poly.pdbx_seq_one_letter_code
_entity_poly.pdbx_strand_id
1 'polypeptide(L)'
;LRFRSQSGSAIALYIQSLTAAKEKLCSLGCKIEDDEFKDILLINLHSSFSTLRTTILAQSTEPSLAQVKALLTSNLSAPHPSSDPADDDITIKQEEEEIALYTARFKGK
;
A
#
# COMPACT_ATOMS: atom_id res chain seq x y z
N LEU A 1 -21.32 17.07 -25.37
CA LEU A 1 -20.40 15.96 -25.04
C LEU A 1 -20.35 15.81 -23.53
N ARG A 2 -20.83 14.69 -22.96
CA ARG A 2 -20.54 14.36 -21.56
C ARG A 2 -19.13 13.79 -21.50
N PHE A 3 -18.19 14.54 -20.93
CA PHE A 3 -16.91 13.97 -20.51
C PHE A 3 -17.23 12.98 -19.39
N ARG A 4 -17.12 11.68 -19.68
CA ARG A 4 -16.98 10.70 -18.60
C ARG A 4 -15.66 11.04 -17.91
N SER A 5 -15.74 11.64 -16.73
CA SER A 5 -14.60 11.68 -15.83
C SER A 5 -14.27 10.23 -15.49
N GLN A 6 -13.28 9.64 -16.17
CA GLN A 6 -12.62 8.44 -15.67
C GLN A 6 -11.81 8.90 -14.46
N SER A 7 -12.47 9.08 -13.32
CA SER A 7 -11.80 9.25 -12.03
C SER A 7 -11.29 7.88 -11.60
N GLY A 8 -10.27 7.38 -12.30
CA GLY A 8 -9.43 6.33 -11.74
C GLY A 8 -8.85 6.84 -10.43
N SER A 9 -8.75 5.98 -9.42
CA SER A 9 -8.13 6.39 -8.17
C SER A 9 -6.70 6.88 -8.41
N ALA A 10 -6.19 7.78 -7.56
CA ALA A 10 -4.85 8.37 -7.73
C ALA A 10 -3.75 7.28 -7.88
N ILE A 11 -3.89 6.16 -7.17
CA ILE A 11 -2.97 5.02 -7.30
C ILE A 11 -3.10 4.30 -8.64
N ALA A 12 -4.32 4.16 -9.18
CA ALA A 12 -4.54 3.50 -10.46
C ALA A 12 -3.92 4.33 -11.59
N LEU A 13 -4.06 5.66 -11.54
CA LEU A 13 -3.41 6.58 -12.47
C LEU A 13 -1.88 6.52 -12.36
N TYR A 14 -1.34 6.39 -11.14
CA TYR A 14 0.09 6.21 -10.90
C TYR A 14 0.62 4.90 -11.51
N ILE A 15 -0.02 3.77 -11.22
CA ILE A 15 0.33 2.45 -11.77
C ILE A 15 0.24 2.46 -13.30
N GLN A 16 -0.82 3.07 -13.85
CA GLN A 16 -1.01 3.18 -15.30
C GLN A 16 0.09 4.02 -15.95
N SER A 17 0.43 5.17 -15.37
CA SER A 17 1.48 6.06 -15.88
C SER A 17 2.85 5.39 -15.87
N LEU A 18 3.19 4.67 -14.80
CA LEU A 18 4.42 3.89 -14.71
C LEU A 18 4.45 2.74 -15.73
N THR A 19 3.32 2.04 -15.92
CA THR A 19 3.22 0.96 -16.91
C THR A 19 3.43 1.49 -18.33
N ALA A 20 2.81 2.63 -18.66
CA ALA A 20 3.00 3.29 -19.95
C ALA A 20 4.47 3.76 -20.16
N ALA A 21 5.12 4.23 -19.09
CA ALA A 21 6.54 4.59 -19.14
C ALA A 21 7.43 3.35 -19.37
N LYS A 22 7.16 2.23 -18.70
CA LYS A 22 7.84 0.94 -18.93
C LYS A 22 7.70 0.52 -20.39
N GLU A 23 6.48 0.53 -20.93
CA GLU A 23 6.21 0.16 -22.33
C GLU A 23 6.97 1.05 -23.33
N LYS A 24 7.03 2.36 -23.06
CA LYS A 24 7.80 3.30 -23.89
C LYS A 24 9.31 3.06 -23.83
N LEU A 25 9.84 2.67 -22.68
CA LEU A 25 11.26 2.32 -22.57
C LEU A 25 11.55 0.97 -23.27
N CYS A 26 10.65 0.00 -23.15
CA CYS A 26 10.72 -1.27 -23.88
C CYS A 26 10.71 -1.07 -25.40
N SER A 27 9.90 -0.15 -25.92
CA SER A 27 9.87 0.13 -27.36
C SER A 27 11.14 0.82 -27.88
N LEU A 28 11.91 1.45 -27.00
CA LEU A 28 13.23 2.01 -27.29
C LEU A 28 14.38 0.99 -27.14
N GLY A 29 14.07 -0.26 -26.79
CA GLY A 29 15.03 -1.35 -26.63
C GLY A 29 15.53 -1.55 -25.20
N CYS A 30 15.01 -0.83 -24.21
CA CYS A 30 15.35 -1.05 -22.80
C CYS A 30 14.50 -2.18 -22.22
N LYS A 31 15.12 -3.26 -21.73
CA LYS A 31 14.38 -4.31 -21.03
C LYS A 31 14.26 -3.96 -19.56
N ILE A 32 13.03 -3.87 -19.04
CA ILE A 32 12.74 -3.65 -17.63
C ILE A 32 12.03 -4.90 -17.10
N GLU A 33 12.68 -5.60 -16.18
CA GLU A 33 12.12 -6.80 -15.56
C GLU A 33 11.01 -6.44 -14.57
N ASP A 34 10.20 -7.43 -14.18
CA ASP A 34 9.12 -7.21 -13.23
C ASP A 34 9.63 -6.89 -11.82
N ASP A 35 10.78 -7.43 -11.42
CA ASP A 35 11.42 -7.14 -10.14
C ASP A 35 11.87 -5.68 -10.06
N GLU A 36 12.59 -5.21 -11.08
CA GLU A 36 12.99 -3.80 -11.19
C GLU A 36 11.78 -2.85 -11.22
N PHE A 37 10.72 -3.25 -11.94
CA PHE A 37 9.50 -2.44 -11.98
C PHE A 37 8.78 -2.40 -10.62
N LYS A 38 8.74 -3.51 -9.86
CA LYS A 38 8.19 -3.54 -8.50
C LYS A 38 8.95 -2.58 -7.59
N ASP A 39 10.28 -2.61 -7.64
CA ASP A 39 11.13 -1.75 -6.82
C ASP A 39 10.85 -0.28 -7.11
N ILE A 40 10.86 0.12 -8.40
CA ILE A 40 10.56 1.49 -8.82
C ILE A 40 9.17 1.91 -8.37
N LEU A 41 8.17 1.02 -8.52
CA LEU A 41 6.79 1.29 -8.12
C LEU A 41 6.68 1.57 -6.61
N LEU A 42 7.32 0.76 -5.77
CA LEU A 42 7.25 0.86 -4.31
C LEU A 42 8.14 1.96 -3.73
N ILE A 43 9.34 2.18 -4.28
CA ILE A 43 10.26 3.23 -3.84
C ILE A 43 9.65 4.61 -4.09
N ASN A 44 9.05 4.82 -5.26
CA ASN A 44 8.44 6.10 -5.65
C ASN A 44 6.99 6.26 -5.17
N LEU A 45 6.48 5.30 -4.39
CA LEU A 45 5.14 5.37 -3.85
C LEU A 45 5.02 6.53 -2.84
N HIS A 46 3.95 7.33 -2.96
CA HIS A 46 3.72 8.47 -2.07
C HIS A 46 3.65 8.04 -0.60
N SER A 47 4.15 8.88 0.30
CA SER A 47 4.28 8.58 1.75
C SER A 47 2.94 8.29 2.44
N SER A 48 1.82 8.76 1.89
CA SER A 48 0.47 8.41 2.36
C SER A 48 0.16 6.92 2.28
N PHE A 49 0.90 6.16 1.46
CA PHE A 49 0.80 4.71 1.34
C PHE A 49 1.95 3.98 2.06
N SER A 50 2.67 4.66 2.96
CA SER A 50 3.83 4.09 3.66
C SER A 50 3.50 2.82 4.43
N THR A 51 2.37 2.77 5.14
CA THR A 51 1.88 1.56 5.82
C THR A 51 1.69 0.40 4.84
N LEU A 52 1.02 0.66 3.71
CA LEU A 52 0.77 -0.37 2.70
C LEU A 52 2.07 -0.88 2.06
N ARG A 53 3.02 0.04 1.79
CA ARG A 53 4.37 -0.33 1.32
C ARG A 53 5.07 -1.23 2.32
N THR A 54 5.07 -0.87 3.60
CA THR A 54 5.68 -1.69 4.66
C THR A 54 5.03 -3.07 4.74
N THR A 55 3.71 -3.15 4.69
CA THR A 55 2.98 -4.43 4.69
C THR A 55 3.36 -5.31 3.51
N ILE A 56 3.52 -4.74 2.32
CA ILE A 56 3.95 -5.47 1.12
C ILE A 56 5.38 -6.00 1.29
N LEU A 57 6.30 -5.16 1.80
CA LEU A 57 7.70 -5.52 2.00
C LEU A 57 7.93 -6.52 3.15
N ALA A 58 7.04 -6.55 4.14
CA ALA A 58 7.13 -7.43 5.31
C ALA A 58 6.57 -8.84 5.06
N GLN A 59 6.05 -9.14 3.87
CA GLN A 59 5.54 -10.47 3.54
C GLN A 59 6.68 -11.51 3.53
N SER A 60 6.41 -12.70 4.07
CA SER A 60 7.39 -13.79 4.14
C SER A 60 7.81 -14.32 2.77
N THR A 61 6.93 -14.17 1.78
CA THR A 61 7.18 -14.50 0.39
C THR A 61 7.01 -13.23 -0.42
N GLU A 62 7.96 -12.96 -1.31
CA GLU A 62 7.90 -11.78 -2.16
C GLU A 62 6.68 -11.85 -3.10
N PRO A 63 5.79 -10.85 -3.08
CA PRO A 63 4.61 -10.86 -3.94
C PRO A 63 4.98 -10.63 -5.41
N SER A 64 4.24 -11.28 -6.29
CA SER A 64 4.31 -11.01 -7.74
C SER A 64 3.87 -9.58 -8.06
N LEU A 65 4.31 -9.04 -9.20
CA LEU A 65 3.91 -7.71 -9.65
C LEU A 65 2.38 -7.55 -9.75
N ALA A 66 1.68 -8.60 -10.18
CA ALA A 66 0.22 -8.60 -10.24
C ALA A 66 -0.43 -8.47 -8.85
N GLN A 67 0.11 -9.18 -7.85
CA GLN A 67 -0.35 -9.09 -6.46
C GLN A 67 -0.08 -7.70 -5.87
N VAL A 68 1.10 -7.12 -6.12
CA VAL A 68 1.42 -5.76 -5.68
C VAL A 68 0.42 -4.75 -6.26
N LYS A 69 0.14 -4.81 -7.56
CA LYS A 69 -0.85 -3.93 -8.21
C LYS A 69 -2.25 -4.12 -7.62
N ALA A 70 -2.66 -5.35 -7.37
CA ALA A 70 -3.95 -5.65 -6.75
C ALA A 70 -4.05 -5.06 -5.33
N LEU A 71 -3.05 -5.30 -4.47
CA LEU A 71 -3.00 -4.77 -3.11
C LEU A 71 -3.07 -3.24 -3.08
N LEU A 72 -2.32 -2.57 -3.95
CA LEU A 72 -2.34 -1.11 -4.08
C LEU A 72 -3.71 -0.57 -4.50
N THR A 73 -4.43 -1.29 -5.36
CA THR A 73 -5.72 -0.83 -5.89
C THR A 73 -6.89 -1.17 -4.96
N SER A 74 -6.84 -2.29 -4.25
CA SER A 74 -7.90 -2.76 -3.34
C SER A 74 -7.94 -2.04 -1.99
N ASN A 75 -6.80 -1.56 -1.47
CA ASN A 75 -6.74 -0.88 -0.17
C ASN A 75 -7.39 0.53 -0.15
N LEU A 76 -7.89 1.01 -1.28
CA LEU A 76 -8.64 2.27 -1.38
C LEU A 76 -10.14 2.13 -1.12
N SER A 77 -10.63 0.91 -0.89
CA SER A 77 -12.05 0.68 -0.60
C SER A 77 -12.40 0.76 0.90
N ALA A 78 -11.44 1.12 1.76
CA ALA A 78 -11.76 1.45 3.14
C ALA A 78 -12.31 2.89 3.19
N PRO A 79 -13.59 3.11 3.53
CA PRO A 79 -14.08 4.45 3.79
C PRO A 79 -13.27 5.03 4.95
N HIS A 80 -12.45 6.03 4.67
CA HIS A 80 -11.92 6.89 5.73
C HIS A 80 -13.14 7.54 6.39
N PRO A 81 -13.38 7.38 7.71
CA PRO A 81 -14.34 8.23 8.39
C PRO A 81 -13.85 9.66 8.19
N SER A 82 -14.63 10.45 7.46
CA SER A 82 -14.45 11.90 7.39
C SER A 82 -14.47 12.42 8.82
N SER A 83 -13.30 12.80 9.33
CA SER A 83 -13.17 13.49 10.60
C SER A 83 -13.68 14.92 10.43
N ASP A 84 -15.00 15.09 10.42
CA ASP A 84 -15.59 16.31 10.96
C ASP A 84 -15.55 16.18 12.50
N PRO A 85 -14.92 17.11 13.22
CA PRO A 85 -14.86 17.06 14.67
C PRO A 85 -16.14 17.68 15.22
N ALA A 86 -17.15 16.85 15.43
CA ALA A 86 -18.24 17.18 16.35
C ALA A 86 -18.56 15.92 17.14
N ASP A 87 -18.27 16.01 18.44
CA ASP A 87 -18.70 15.16 19.54
C ASP A 87 -19.58 13.96 19.18
N ASP A 88 -19.06 12.74 19.37
CA ASP A 88 -19.85 11.70 20.04
C ASP A 88 -18.92 10.60 20.60
N ASP A 89 -19.15 10.33 21.87
CA ASP A 89 -18.56 9.33 22.75
C ASP A 89 -18.61 7.92 22.13
N ILE A 90 -17.45 7.33 21.84
CA ILE A 90 -17.33 5.88 21.65
C ILE A 90 -16.17 5.37 22.49
N THR A 91 -16.54 4.89 23.69
CA THR A 91 -15.73 4.05 24.55
C THR A 91 -15.28 2.80 23.79
N ILE A 92 -13.99 2.73 23.42
CA ILE A 92 -13.34 1.47 23.00
C ILE A 92 -12.66 0.87 24.23
N LYS A 93 -13.26 -0.19 24.77
CA LYS A 93 -12.58 -1.17 25.63
C LYS A 93 -12.14 -2.34 24.75
N GLN A 94 -11.04 -3.00 25.14
CA GLN A 94 -10.36 -4.17 24.52
C GLN A 94 -9.22 -3.75 23.57
N GLU A 95 -7.97 -4.20 23.70
CA GLU A 95 -7.34 -5.24 24.55
C GLU A 95 -5.83 -4.90 24.66
N GLU A 96 -5.37 -4.48 25.84
CA GLU A 96 -3.95 -4.35 26.19
C GLU A 96 -3.49 -5.64 26.89
N GLU A 97 -3.28 -6.74 26.17
CA GLU A 97 -2.72 -7.98 26.74
C GLU A 97 -1.77 -8.70 25.78
N GLU A 98 -0.75 -8.02 25.23
CA GLU A 98 0.34 -8.73 24.52
C GLU A 98 1.74 -8.13 24.70
N ILE A 99 2.03 -7.50 25.86
CA ILE A 99 3.40 -7.05 26.17
C ILE A 99 3.94 -7.56 27.52
N ALA A 100 3.11 -8.23 28.32
CA ALA A 100 3.52 -8.74 29.64
C ALA A 100 4.22 -10.12 29.59
N LEU A 101 4.07 -10.90 28.51
CA LEU A 101 4.66 -12.25 28.45
C LEU A 101 6.18 -12.26 28.16
N TYR A 102 6.71 -11.20 27.55
CA TYR A 102 8.14 -11.12 27.21
C TYR A 102 9.03 -10.72 28.38
N THR A 103 8.50 -10.06 29.41
CA THR A 103 9.31 -9.58 30.55
C THR A 103 9.50 -10.63 31.64
N ALA A 104 8.72 -11.71 31.64
CA ALA A 104 8.77 -12.75 32.68
C ALA A 104 9.88 -13.81 32.48
N ARG A 105 10.55 -13.87 31.31
CA ARG A 105 11.52 -14.93 31.00
C ARG A 105 12.98 -14.63 31.41
N PHE A 106 13.28 -13.46 31.96
CA PHE A 106 14.65 -13.06 32.32
C PHE A 106 14.94 -12.93 33.83
N LYS A 107 14.02 -13.32 34.71
CA LYS A 107 14.27 -13.36 36.16
C LYS A 107 14.17 -14.79 36.72
N GLY A 108 14.97 -15.67 36.13
CA GLY A 108 15.28 -16.98 36.70
C GLY A 108 16.77 -17.04 37.08
N LYS A 109 17.07 -16.70 38.33
CA LYS A 109 18.23 -17.18 39.12
C LYS A 109 18.02 -16.82 40.57
#